data_AF-A0A3C0DIV3-F1
#
_entry.id   AF-A0A3C0DIV3-F1
#
_cell.length_a   1.000
_cell.length_b   1.000
_cell.length_c   1.000
_cell.angle_alpha   90.00
_cell.angle_beta   90.00
_cell.angle_gamma   90.00
#
_symmetry.space_group_name_H-M   'P 1'
#
loop_
_entity.id
_entity.type
_entity.pdbx_description
1 polymer ?
#
loop_
_entity_poly.entity_id
_entity_poly.type
_entity_poly.pdbx_seq_one_letter_code
_entity_poly.pdbx_strand_id
1 'polypeptide(L)'
;MAVTPMLEQYLSIKKDNPGAILFFRLGDFYEMFNDDALIGSKELELTLTSRDAGKDNRVPMCGVPYHAASSYIGRLVEKGYKVAICEQVEDPREAKGLVKREVVRVVTPGTFAEGSAFEGQNGYIACIYVGKEAYGFAFADISTGEFFTTQIEGANCAGILADELYRITPLEIITAPRQTAWLKESGIFDRLPGIYRDETAERFFQYDNARNELLEQFGVVSLEGFGCSEWPLAITASGALLSYLRETQKHAIPQILKLSSYQTSKYMYLDSSTRRNLEL
;
A
#
# COMPACT_ATOMS: atom_id res chain seq x y z
N MET A 1 1.05 32.28 -13.34
CA MET A 1 2.52 32.46 -13.32
C MET A 1 3.09 31.39 -14.23
N ALA A 2 3.94 31.74 -15.19
CA ALA A 2 4.48 30.76 -16.14
C ALA A 2 5.60 29.97 -15.45
N VAL A 3 5.36 28.69 -15.20
CA VAL A 3 6.35 27.74 -14.67
C VAL A 3 7.01 27.03 -15.85
N THR A 4 8.19 26.44 -15.66
CA THR A 4 8.80 25.65 -16.75
C THR A 4 7.90 24.47 -17.13
N PRO A 5 7.86 24.05 -18.41
CA PRO A 5 7.04 22.90 -18.84
C PRO A 5 7.30 21.62 -18.04
N MET A 6 8.56 21.42 -17.59
CA MET A 6 8.93 20.29 -16.74
C MET A 6 8.26 20.38 -15.36
N LEU A 7 8.31 21.54 -14.72
CA LEU A 7 7.70 21.72 -13.40
C LEU A 7 6.17 21.68 -13.49
N GLU A 8 5.57 22.17 -14.60
CA GLU A 8 4.15 21.99 -14.87
C GLU A 8 3.77 20.51 -14.97
N GLN A 9 4.56 19.69 -15.68
CA GLN A 9 4.37 18.23 -15.75
C GLN A 9 4.50 17.59 -14.36
N TYR A 10 5.51 17.96 -13.57
CA TYR A 10 5.68 17.48 -12.20
C TYR A 10 4.46 17.81 -11.32
N LEU A 11 4.01 19.06 -11.33
CA LEU A 11 2.87 19.51 -10.51
C LEU A 11 1.57 18.82 -10.92
N SER A 12 1.38 18.56 -12.22
CA SER A 12 0.24 17.78 -12.71
C SER A 12 0.26 16.36 -12.16
N ILE A 13 1.40 15.66 -12.27
CA ILE A 13 1.52 14.28 -11.78
C ILE A 13 1.40 14.22 -10.25
N LYS A 14 1.97 15.20 -9.55
CA LYS A 14 1.86 15.31 -8.09
C LYS A 14 0.41 15.50 -7.63
N LYS A 15 -0.38 16.25 -8.37
CA LYS A 15 -1.81 16.46 -8.07
C LYS A 15 -2.59 15.14 -8.08
N ASP A 16 -2.24 14.22 -8.96
CA ASP A 16 -2.87 12.90 -9.07
C ASP A 16 -2.34 11.89 -8.05
N ASN A 17 -1.28 12.24 -7.29
CA ASN A 17 -0.66 11.39 -6.28
C ASN A 17 -0.51 12.16 -4.95
N PRO A 18 -1.63 12.63 -4.35
CA PRO A 18 -1.58 13.39 -3.11
C PRO A 18 -1.02 12.54 -1.96
N GLY A 19 -0.21 13.16 -1.09
CA GLY A 19 0.38 12.48 0.08
C GLY A 19 1.55 11.54 -0.21
N ALA A 20 1.83 11.19 -1.47
CA ALA A 20 3.02 10.42 -1.84
C ALA A 20 4.18 11.34 -2.21
N ILE A 21 5.40 11.05 -1.74
CA ILE A 21 6.61 11.72 -2.21
C ILE A 21 6.85 11.30 -3.66
N LEU A 22 6.95 12.26 -4.59
CA LEU A 22 7.09 11.98 -6.01
C LEU A 22 8.57 11.88 -6.39
N PHE A 23 9.04 10.67 -6.66
CA PHE A 23 10.34 10.40 -7.26
C PHE A 23 10.24 10.60 -8.77
N PHE A 24 10.62 11.78 -9.25
CA PHE A 24 10.45 12.19 -10.64
C PHE A 24 11.71 11.94 -11.46
N ARG A 25 11.65 11.03 -12.43
CA ARG A 25 12.81 10.62 -13.24
C ARG A 25 13.32 11.76 -14.14
N LEU A 26 14.55 12.18 -13.89
CA LEU A 26 15.27 13.17 -14.69
C LEU A 26 16.69 12.69 -14.98
N GLY A 27 16.91 12.18 -16.19
CA GLY A 27 18.20 11.61 -16.58
C GLY A 27 18.55 10.44 -15.65
N ASP A 28 19.71 10.48 -15.01
CA ASP A 28 20.18 9.44 -14.08
C ASP A 28 19.77 9.64 -12.62
N PHE A 29 18.87 10.57 -12.33
CA PHE A 29 18.37 10.86 -10.99
C PHE A 29 16.86 10.68 -10.88
N TYR A 30 16.40 10.43 -9.66
CA TYR A 30 15.06 10.82 -9.26
C TYR A 30 15.17 12.12 -8.47
N GLU A 31 14.47 13.15 -8.93
CA GLU A 31 14.40 14.43 -8.24
C GLU A 31 13.03 14.59 -7.57
N MET A 32 13.04 15.28 -6.43
CA MET A 32 11.88 15.72 -5.68
C MET A 32 11.87 17.25 -5.67
N PHE A 33 10.70 17.87 -5.71
CA PHE A 33 10.55 19.33 -5.73
C PHE A 33 9.59 19.84 -4.65
N ASN A 34 9.74 21.11 -4.26
CA ASN A 34 8.90 21.78 -3.27
C ASN A 34 8.88 21.03 -1.94
N ASP A 35 7.72 20.76 -1.36
CA ASP A 35 7.58 20.09 -0.06
C ASP A 35 8.20 18.70 -0.05
N ASP A 36 8.11 17.96 -1.16
CA ASP A 36 8.74 16.64 -1.28
C ASP A 36 10.27 16.75 -1.19
N ALA A 37 10.86 17.83 -1.71
CA ALA A 37 12.30 18.06 -1.59
C ALA A 37 12.71 18.36 -0.15
N LEU A 38 11.88 19.10 0.59
CA LEU A 38 12.14 19.42 2.00
C LEU A 38 12.06 18.17 2.86
N ILE A 39 11.03 17.34 2.66
CA ILE A 39 10.87 16.05 3.34
C ILE A 39 12.01 15.11 2.96
N GLY A 40 12.25 14.91 1.67
CA GLY A 40 13.32 14.03 1.18
C GLY A 40 14.70 14.45 1.68
N SER A 41 15.03 15.74 1.65
CA SER A 41 16.31 16.23 2.17
C SER A 41 16.48 15.94 3.66
N LYS A 42 15.46 16.24 4.47
CA LYS A 42 15.51 16.00 5.91
C LYS A 42 15.58 14.51 6.24
N GLU A 43 14.68 13.71 5.67
CA GLU A 43 14.50 12.32 6.09
C GLU A 43 15.57 11.37 5.53
N LEU A 44 16.15 11.71 4.37
CA LEU A 44 17.20 10.94 3.71
C LEU A 44 18.60 11.52 3.89
N GLU A 45 18.71 12.68 4.57
CA GLU A 45 19.95 13.44 4.77
C GLU A 45 20.61 13.87 3.46
N LEU A 46 19.79 14.27 2.48
CA LEU A 46 20.26 14.75 1.17
C LEU A 46 20.53 16.25 1.22
N THR A 47 21.49 16.70 0.42
CA THR A 47 21.70 18.14 0.21
C THR A 47 20.48 18.76 -0.45
N LEU A 48 19.85 19.74 0.22
CA LEU A 48 18.80 20.55 -0.37
C LEU A 48 19.43 21.62 -1.28
N THR A 49 18.99 21.65 -2.52
CA THR A 49 19.38 22.64 -3.51
C THR A 49 18.16 23.38 -4.02
N SER A 50 18.32 24.15 -5.08
CA SER A 50 17.19 24.78 -5.76
C SER A 50 17.34 24.71 -7.27
N ARG A 51 16.21 24.61 -7.97
CA ARG A 51 16.14 24.58 -9.43
C ARG A 51 15.40 25.79 -9.95
N ASP A 52 15.81 26.29 -11.11
CA ASP A 52 15.10 27.35 -11.81
C ASP A 52 13.72 26.88 -12.25
N ALA A 53 12.69 27.64 -11.88
CA ALA A 53 11.28 27.40 -12.18
C ALA A 53 10.69 28.41 -13.16
N GLY A 54 11.51 29.31 -13.72
CA GLY A 54 11.13 30.37 -14.65
C GLY A 54 10.91 31.73 -13.97
N LYS A 55 11.14 32.83 -14.72
CA LYS A 55 10.97 34.24 -14.31
C LYS A 55 11.52 34.55 -12.90
N ASP A 56 12.79 34.22 -12.67
CA ASP A 56 13.52 34.45 -11.41
C ASP A 56 12.96 33.71 -10.18
N ASN A 57 12.07 32.73 -10.38
CA ASN A 57 11.59 31.88 -9.30
C ASN A 57 12.44 30.61 -9.20
N ARG A 58 12.84 30.22 -7.99
CA ARG A 58 13.58 28.98 -7.72
C ARG A 58 12.78 28.11 -6.76
N VAL A 59 12.68 26.83 -7.08
CA VAL A 59 12.00 25.85 -6.21
C VAL A 59 13.02 24.98 -5.47
N PRO A 60 12.74 24.59 -4.21
CA PRO A 60 13.54 23.58 -3.50
C PRO A 60 13.62 22.28 -4.30
N MET A 61 14.80 21.68 -4.35
CA MET A 61 15.05 20.41 -5.05
C MET A 61 16.09 19.57 -4.31
N CYS A 62 15.86 18.28 -4.21
CA CYS A 62 16.86 17.28 -3.87
C CYS A 62 16.65 16.04 -4.73
N GLY A 63 17.63 15.14 -4.77
CA GLY A 63 17.51 13.95 -5.61
C GLY A 63 18.48 12.84 -5.21
N VAL A 64 18.19 11.65 -5.73
CA VAL A 64 18.99 10.44 -5.50
C VAL A 64 19.36 9.81 -6.84
N PRO A 65 20.54 9.17 -6.94
CA PRO A 65 20.90 8.41 -8.13
C PRO A 65 19.91 7.26 -8.36
N TYR A 66 19.50 7.06 -9.62
CA TYR A 66 18.58 6.00 -10.05
C TYR A 66 18.92 4.61 -9.49
N HIS A 67 20.17 4.21 -9.68
CA HIS A 67 20.64 2.87 -9.35
C HIS A 67 20.65 2.61 -7.83
N ALA A 68 20.59 3.67 -7.02
CA ALA A 68 20.53 3.58 -5.57
C ALA A 68 19.12 3.85 -5.03
N ALA A 69 18.14 4.17 -5.88
CA ALA A 69 16.83 4.66 -5.48
C ALA A 69 16.08 3.70 -4.55
N SER A 70 16.17 2.39 -4.79
CA SER A 70 15.47 1.37 -3.98
C SER A 70 15.82 1.48 -2.49
N SER A 71 17.10 1.69 -2.15
CA SER A 71 17.53 1.88 -0.75
C SER A 71 16.95 3.14 -0.11
N TYR A 72 16.89 4.25 -0.87
CA TYR A 72 16.29 5.50 -0.37
C TYR A 72 14.77 5.40 -0.24
N ILE A 73 14.10 4.69 -1.15
CA ILE A 73 12.67 4.40 -1.07
C ILE A 73 12.39 3.60 0.19
N GLY A 74 13.15 2.54 0.47
CA GLY A 74 13.01 1.74 1.70
C GLY A 74 13.09 2.58 2.96
N ARG A 75 14.09 3.47 3.08
CA ARG A 75 14.24 4.38 4.22
C ARG A 75 13.05 5.33 4.42
N LEU A 76 12.43 5.81 3.33
CA LEU A 76 11.22 6.64 3.42
C LEU A 76 10.01 5.80 3.86
N VAL A 77 9.89 4.61 3.28
CA VAL A 77 8.80 3.68 3.56
C VAL A 77 8.80 3.22 5.03
N GLU A 78 9.97 2.88 5.59
CA GLU A 78 10.15 2.56 7.01
C GLU A 78 9.68 3.68 7.95
N LYS A 79 9.80 4.93 7.49
CA LYS A 79 9.35 6.12 8.23
C LYS A 79 7.86 6.43 8.00
N GLY A 80 7.13 5.58 7.27
CA GLY A 80 5.71 5.73 7.00
C GLY A 80 5.39 6.67 5.84
N TYR A 81 6.34 6.94 4.93
CA TYR A 81 6.07 7.70 3.72
C TYR A 81 5.69 6.79 2.55
N LYS A 82 4.68 7.23 1.79
CA LYS A 82 4.33 6.67 0.49
C LYS A 82 5.22 7.31 -0.59
N VAL A 83 5.74 6.53 -1.54
CA VAL A 83 6.60 7.04 -2.61
C VAL A 83 6.03 6.68 -3.98
N ALA A 84 5.74 7.68 -4.82
CA ALA A 84 5.32 7.48 -6.20
C ALA A 84 6.54 7.54 -7.13
N ILE A 85 6.79 6.46 -7.87
CA ILE A 85 7.90 6.35 -8.84
C ILE A 85 7.38 6.78 -10.20
N CYS A 86 7.89 7.90 -10.71
CA CYS A 86 7.52 8.46 -11.99
C CYS A 86 8.65 8.29 -12.99
N GLU A 87 8.40 7.52 -14.05
CA GLU A 87 9.37 7.15 -15.08
C GLU A 87 9.15 7.88 -16.39
N GLN A 88 10.19 7.90 -17.22
CA GLN A 88 10.10 8.29 -18.63
C GLN A 88 9.55 7.11 -19.44
N VAL A 89 8.38 7.31 -20.07
CA VAL A 89 7.70 6.25 -20.86
C VAL A 89 7.95 6.36 -22.36
N GLU A 90 8.72 7.36 -22.78
CA GLU A 90 9.13 7.61 -24.16
C GLU A 90 10.66 7.69 -24.24
N ASP A 91 11.24 7.26 -25.37
CA ASP A 91 12.67 7.45 -25.62
C ASP A 91 12.97 8.97 -25.75
N PRO A 92 13.87 9.54 -24.92
CA PRO A 92 14.26 10.94 -25.02
C PRO A 92 14.80 11.34 -26.39
N ARG A 93 15.33 10.40 -27.18
CA ARG A 93 15.86 10.62 -28.53
C ARG A 93 14.77 10.75 -29.58
N GLU A 94 13.62 10.15 -29.34
CA GLU A 94 12.48 10.15 -30.27
C GLU A 94 11.43 11.21 -29.89
N ALA A 95 11.47 11.69 -28.64
CA ALA A 95 10.53 12.68 -28.11
C ALA A 95 10.66 14.04 -28.82
N LYS A 96 9.55 14.53 -29.40
CA LYS A 96 9.43 15.91 -29.88
C LYS A 96 8.98 16.83 -28.75
N GLY A 97 9.92 17.28 -27.93
CA GLY A 97 9.65 18.20 -26.82
C GLY A 97 9.92 17.57 -25.45
N LEU A 98 9.03 17.81 -24.49
CA LEU A 98 9.18 17.26 -23.14
C LEU A 98 8.82 15.76 -23.14
N VAL A 99 9.77 14.92 -22.72
CA VAL A 99 9.57 13.46 -22.58
C VAL A 99 8.33 13.18 -21.72
N LYS A 100 7.44 12.31 -22.20
CA LYS A 100 6.28 11.88 -21.43
C LYS A 100 6.71 11.08 -20.20
N ARG A 101 6.03 11.35 -19.09
CA ARG A 101 6.27 10.68 -17.82
C ARG A 101 4.98 10.23 -17.17
N GLU A 102 5.04 9.08 -16.53
CA GLU A 102 3.91 8.48 -15.84
C GLU A 102 4.38 7.85 -14.53
N VAL A 103 3.51 7.85 -13.51
CA VAL A 103 3.75 7.06 -12.30
C VAL A 103 3.55 5.60 -12.65
N VAL A 104 4.62 4.83 -12.59
CA VAL A 104 4.63 3.38 -12.90
C VAL A 104 4.44 2.52 -11.67
N ARG A 105 4.65 3.06 -10.47
CA ARG A 105 4.45 2.35 -9.21
C ARG A 105 4.30 3.32 -8.05
N VAL A 106 3.49 2.94 -7.07
CA VAL A 106 3.41 3.60 -5.78
C VAL A 106 3.85 2.61 -4.72
N VAL A 107 4.88 2.95 -3.96
CA VAL A 107 5.48 2.12 -2.94
C VAL A 107 4.99 2.55 -1.57
N THR A 108 4.52 1.58 -0.80
CA THR A 108 4.04 1.70 0.59
C THR A 108 4.69 0.63 1.45
N PRO A 109 4.57 0.71 2.80
CA PRO A 109 5.15 -0.29 3.70
C PRO A 109 4.73 -1.73 3.39
N GLY A 110 3.46 -1.95 3.04
CA GLY A 110 2.95 -3.29 2.71
C GLY A 110 3.17 -3.72 1.27
N THR A 111 3.74 -2.85 0.42
CA THR A 111 3.94 -3.15 -1.01
C THR A 111 5.40 -3.13 -1.48
N PHE A 112 6.33 -2.86 -0.56
CA PHE A 112 7.75 -2.80 -0.83
C PHE A 112 8.43 -4.17 -0.73
N ALA A 113 8.38 -4.95 -1.82
CA ALA A 113 8.97 -6.30 -1.87
C ALA A 113 10.51 -6.32 -1.91
N GLU A 114 11.17 -5.25 -2.36
CA GLU A 114 12.62 -5.21 -2.67
C GLU A 114 13.50 -4.93 -1.45
N GLY A 115 12.92 -4.44 -0.37
CA GLY A 115 13.68 -4.04 0.81
C GLY A 115 12.88 -4.19 2.08
N SER A 116 12.24 -5.35 2.26
CA SER A 116 11.77 -5.74 3.58
C SER A 116 12.97 -5.70 4.53
N ALA A 117 13.11 -4.63 5.31
CA ALA A 117 14.08 -4.52 6.40
C ALA A 117 13.90 -5.62 7.47
N PHE A 118 12.79 -6.35 7.37
CA PHE A 118 12.43 -7.51 8.15
C PHE A 118 13.06 -8.76 7.52
N GLU A 119 14.38 -8.91 7.66
CA GLU A 119 15.04 -10.20 7.37
C GLU A 119 14.32 -11.31 8.17
N GLY A 120 13.65 -12.22 7.47
CA GLY A 120 13.00 -13.39 8.06
C GLY A 120 11.54 -13.24 8.52
N GLN A 121 10.86 -12.13 8.22
CA GLN A 121 9.40 -12.01 8.45
C GLN A 121 8.65 -11.63 7.17
N ASN A 122 7.41 -12.12 7.05
CA ASN A 122 6.56 -11.81 5.90
C ASN A 122 6.13 -10.35 5.93
N GLY A 123 6.18 -9.69 4.78
CA GLY A 123 5.80 -8.29 4.59
C GLY A 123 4.31 -8.14 4.38
N TYR A 124 3.50 -8.60 5.33
CA TYR A 124 2.05 -8.67 5.15
C TYR A 124 1.41 -7.28 5.05
N ILE A 125 0.53 -7.14 4.06
CA ILE A 125 -0.47 -6.08 3.99
C ILE A 125 -1.84 -6.68 4.27
N ALA A 126 -2.62 -6.01 5.11
CA ALA A 126 -3.94 -6.47 5.53
C ALA A 126 -5.04 -5.51 5.08
N CYS A 127 -6.25 -6.03 4.92
CA CYS A 127 -7.45 -5.26 4.68
C CYS A 127 -8.57 -5.70 5.62
N ILE A 128 -9.28 -4.72 6.16
CA ILE A 128 -10.37 -4.93 7.12
C ILE A 128 -11.64 -4.31 6.55
N TYR A 129 -12.75 -5.05 6.60
CA TYR A 129 -14.07 -4.53 6.30
C TYR A 129 -15.08 -4.88 7.39
N VAL A 130 -15.69 -3.85 7.97
CA VAL A 130 -16.54 -3.97 9.17
C VAL A 130 -18.02 -4.07 8.78
N GLY A 131 -18.64 -5.22 9.04
CA GLY A 131 -20.08 -5.38 8.96
C GLY A 131 -20.79 -5.09 10.30
N LYS A 132 -22.10 -5.30 10.34
CA LYS A 132 -22.89 -5.09 11.58
C LYS A 132 -22.62 -6.14 12.66
N GLU A 133 -22.49 -7.41 12.26
CA GLU A 133 -22.39 -8.56 13.18
C GLU A 133 -21.16 -9.44 12.90
N ALA A 134 -20.40 -9.11 11.87
CA ALA A 134 -19.25 -9.86 11.40
C ALA A 134 -18.25 -8.91 10.74
N TYR A 135 -16.96 -9.30 10.70
CA TYR A 135 -15.89 -8.56 10.02
C TYR A 135 -15.26 -9.42 8.93
N GLY A 136 -14.96 -8.79 7.79
CA GLY A 136 -14.12 -9.35 6.75
C GLY A 136 -12.67 -9.02 7.02
N PHE A 137 -11.80 -10.02 6.91
CA PHE A 137 -10.37 -9.84 7.06
C PHE A 137 -9.64 -10.57 5.95
N ALA A 138 -8.69 -9.88 5.33
CA ALA A 138 -7.85 -10.43 4.28
C ALA A 138 -6.42 -9.92 4.47
N PHE A 139 -5.43 -10.72 4.12
CA PHE A 139 -4.04 -10.28 4.13
C PHE A 139 -3.22 -11.02 3.10
N ALA A 140 -2.21 -10.36 2.56
CA ALA A 140 -1.37 -10.88 1.50
C ALA A 140 0.10 -10.46 1.70
N ASP A 141 1.00 -11.26 1.17
CA ASP A 141 2.40 -10.90 1.00
C ASP A 141 2.71 -10.91 -0.51
N ILE A 142 3.05 -9.74 -1.04
CA ILE A 142 3.31 -9.57 -2.48
C ILE A 142 4.57 -10.30 -2.92
N SER A 143 5.54 -10.48 -2.03
CA SER A 143 6.83 -11.12 -2.33
C SER A 143 6.69 -12.65 -2.43
N THR A 144 5.85 -13.25 -1.59
CA THR A 144 5.62 -14.71 -1.57
C THR A 144 4.42 -15.14 -2.40
N GLY A 145 3.49 -14.22 -2.69
CA GLY A 145 2.23 -14.51 -3.35
C GLY A 145 1.17 -15.13 -2.42
N GLU A 146 1.46 -15.20 -1.12
CA GLU A 146 0.50 -15.65 -0.12
C GLU A 146 -0.69 -14.70 -0.05
N PHE A 147 -1.90 -15.27 0.00
CA PHE A 147 -3.13 -14.50 0.13
C PHE A 147 -4.17 -15.29 0.92
N PHE A 148 -4.58 -14.75 2.05
CA PHE A 148 -5.48 -15.38 3.01
C PHE A 148 -6.73 -14.54 3.27
N THR A 149 -7.81 -15.20 3.65
CA THR A 149 -9.07 -14.54 3.98
C THR A 149 -9.88 -15.28 5.05
N THR A 150 -10.64 -14.55 5.85
CA THR A 150 -11.60 -15.08 6.83
C THR A 150 -12.75 -14.11 7.05
N GLN A 151 -13.92 -14.65 7.43
CA GLN A 151 -15.00 -13.89 8.06
C GLN A 151 -15.01 -14.19 9.54
N ILE A 152 -14.94 -13.14 10.36
CA ILE A 152 -14.96 -13.22 11.81
C ILE A 152 -16.39 -12.94 12.24
N GLU A 153 -16.99 -13.86 12.98
CA GLU A 153 -18.38 -13.80 13.43
C GLU A 153 -18.48 -13.99 14.95
N GLY A 154 -19.59 -13.54 15.52
CA GLY A 154 -19.91 -13.72 16.93
C GLY A 154 -19.66 -12.48 17.80
N ALA A 155 -19.95 -12.60 19.10
CA ALA A 155 -20.02 -11.45 20.00
C ALA A 155 -18.67 -10.72 20.20
N ASN A 156 -17.54 -11.38 19.97
CA ASN A 156 -16.20 -10.83 20.18
C ASN A 156 -15.42 -10.60 18.86
N CYS A 157 -16.09 -10.16 17.79
CA CYS A 157 -15.42 -9.91 16.51
C CYS A 157 -14.18 -8.98 16.62
N ALA A 158 -14.30 -7.91 17.42
CA ALA A 158 -13.21 -6.95 17.61
C ALA A 158 -11.98 -7.57 18.30
N GLY A 159 -12.18 -8.37 19.35
CA GLY A 159 -11.08 -9.05 20.04
C GLY A 159 -10.38 -10.06 19.14
N ILE A 160 -11.15 -10.86 18.40
CA ILE A 160 -10.59 -11.86 17.47
C ILE A 160 -9.80 -11.17 16.36
N LEU A 161 -10.33 -10.08 15.79
CA LEU A 161 -9.61 -9.31 14.78
C LEU A 161 -8.31 -8.71 15.33
N ALA A 162 -8.32 -8.18 16.56
CA ALA A 162 -7.12 -7.66 17.20
C ALA A 162 -6.05 -8.75 17.40
N ASP A 163 -6.45 -9.97 17.77
CA ASP A 163 -5.53 -11.10 17.91
C ASP A 163 -4.98 -11.58 16.56
N GLU A 164 -5.79 -11.54 15.51
CA GLU A 164 -5.36 -11.88 14.14
C GLU A 164 -4.37 -10.86 13.59
N LEU A 165 -4.62 -9.56 13.80
CA LEU A 165 -3.66 -8.51 13.44
C LEU A 165 -2.36 -8.65 14.24
N TYR A 166 -2.43 -9.03 15.52
CA TYR A 166 -1.25 -9.30 16.35
C TYR A 166 -0.50 -10.57 15.91
N ARG A 167 -1.20 -11.56 15.36
CA ARG A 167 -0.60 -12.80 14.84
C ARG A 167 0.24 -12.55 13.59
N ILE A 168 -0.24 -11.71 12.68
CA ILE A 168 0.44 -11.49 11.39
C ILE A 168 1.32 -10.24 11.38
N THR A 169 1.12 -9.31 12.31
CA THR A 169 1.87 -8.05 12.46
C THR A 169 2.05 -7.34 11.11
N PRO A 170 0.96 -6.93 10.44
CA PRO A 170 1.05 -6.42 9.07
C PRO A 170 1.81 -5.08 9.06
N LEU A 171 2.59 -4.85 8.00
CA LEU A 171 3.29 -3.59 7.78
C LEU A 171 2.32 -2.47 7.41
N GLU A 172 1.19 -2.85 6.81
CA GLU A 172 0.17 -1.92 6.33
C GLU A 172 -1.23 -2.49 6.51
N ILE A 173 -2.18 -1.64 6.91
CA ILE A 173 -3.60 -1.96 7.00
C ILE A 173 -4.40 -0.99 6.12
N ILE A 174 -5.18 -1.56 5.21
CA ILE A 174 -6.07 -0.84 4.30
C ILE A 174 -7.52 -0.92 4.80
N THR A 175 -8.20 0.22 4.84
CA THR A 175 -9.60 0.31 5.29
C THR A 175 -10.47 1.10 4.31
N ALA A 176 -11.77 0.87 4.39
CA ALA A 176 -12.75 1.73 3.72
C ALA A 176 -12.76 3.11 4.39
N PRO A 177 -12.77 4.24 3.64
CA PRO A 177 -12.78 5.59 4.20
C PRO A 177 -13.89 5.80 5.22
N ARG A 178 -15.08 5.22 4.99
CA ARG A 178 -16.22 5.32 5.90
C ARG A 178 -16.06 4.57 7.22
N GLN A 179 -15.10 3.66 7.32
CA GLN A 179 -14.88 2.81 8.49
C GLN A 179 -13.65 3.23 9.30
N THR A 180 -12.79 4.08 8.76
CA THR A 180 -11.52 4.45 9.40
C THR A 180 -11.71 5.08 10.77
N ALA A 181 -12.65 6.01 10.92
CA ALA A 181 -12.89 6.70 12.19
C ALA A 181 -13.31 5.71 13.29
N TRP A 182 -14.29 4.84 12.98
CA TRP A 182 -14.75 3.82 13.92
C TRP A 182 -13.63 2.83 14.28
N LEU A 183 -12.84 2.37 13.30
CA LEU A 183 -11.71 1.46 13.56
C LEU A 183 -10.66 2.09 14.47
N LYS A 184 -10.37 3.40 14.32
CA LYS A 184 -9.46 4.13 15.21
C LYS A 184 -9.97 4.21 16.64
N GLU A 185 -11.28 4.39 16.83
CA GLU A 185 -11.91 4.50 18.16
C GLU A 185 -12.19 3.15 18.83
N SER A 186 -12.24 2.07 18.04
CA SER A 186 -12.60 0.72 18.52
C SER A 186 -11.60 0.06 19.48
N GLY A 187 -10.37 0.58 19.57
CA GLY A 187 -9.26 -0.04 20.31
C GLY A 187 -8.64 -1.27 19.63
N ILE A 188 -9.12 -1.68 18.44
CA ILE A 188 -8.59 -2.83 17.68
C ILE A 188 -7.07 -2.71 17.45
N PHE A 189 -6.56 -1.49 17.29
CA PHE A 189 -5.16 -1.23 17.00
C PHE A 189 -4.29 -0.91 18.22
N ASP A 190 -4.84 -0.93 19.44
CA ASP A 190 -4.12 -0.49 20.65
C ASP A 190 -2.87 -1.34 20.92
N ARG A 191 -2.89 -2.61 20.49
CA ARG A 191 -1.78 -3.57 20.61
C ARG A 191 -0.75 -3.49 19.48
N LEU A 192 -1.00 -2.65 18.48
CA LEU A 192 -0.20 -2.54 17.27
C LEU A 192 0.17 -1.08 16.99
N PRO A 193 0.99 -0.47 17.88
CA PRO A 193 1.48 0.87 17.65
C PRO A 193 2.40 0.89 16.43
N GLY A 194 2.30 1.95 15.63
CA GLY A 194 3.24 2.20 14.52
C GLY A 194 2.95 1.47 13.20
N ILE A 195 1.90 0.63 13.11
CA ILE A 195 1.47 0.08 11.81
C ILE A 195 1.01 1.22 10.90
N TYR A 196 1.48 1.20 9.65
CA TYR A 196 1.01 2.13 8.62
C TYR A 196 -0.44 1.83 8.26
N ARG A 197 -1.28 2.87 8.20
CA ARG A 197 -2.71 2.74 7.92
C ARG A 197 -3.05 3.67 6.78
N ASP A 198 -3.74 3.12 5.79
CA ASP A 198 -4.11 3.85 4.59
C ASP A 198 -5.56 3.56 4.20
N GLU A 199 -6.12 4.46 3.41
CA GLU A 199 -7.49 4.36 2.91
C GLU A 199 -7.46 4.21 1.40
N THR A 200 -8.38 3.40 0.86
CA THR A 200 -8.53 3.26 -0.58
C THR A 200 -9.97 3.57 -1.02
N ALA A 201 -10.25 3.49 -2.32
CA ALA A 201 -11.52 3.93 -2.86
C ALA A 201 -12.69 3.08 -2.33
N GLU A 202 -13.75 3.75 -1.86
CA GLU A 202 -14.97 3.11 -1.33
C GLU A 202 -15.58 2.08 -2.32
N ARG A 203 -15.45 2.33 -3.63
CA ARG A 203 -15.92 1.43 -4.68
C ARG A 203 -15.30 0.03 -4.61
N PHE A 204 -14.07 -0.09 -4.09
CA PHE A 204 -13.37 -1.36 -3.94
C PHE A 204 -13.99 -2.24 -2.84
N PHE A 205 -14.72 -1.63 -1.90
CA PHE A 205 -15.45 -2.31 -0.84
C PHE A 205 -16.92 -2.61 -1.21
N GLN A 206 -17.29 -2.46 -2.48
CA GLN A 206 -18.57 -2.97 -2.98
C GLN A 206 -18.42 -4.46 -3.29
N TYR A 207 -19.29 -5.29 -2.71
CA TYR A 207 -19.22 -6.75 -2.84
C TYR A 207 -19.09 -7.22 -4.29
N ASP A 208 -19.91 -6.71 -5.21
CA ASP A 208 -19.88 -7.14 -6.62
C ASP A 208 -18.55 -6.79 -7.30
N ASN A 209 -17.99 -5.62 -7.05
CA ASN A 209 -16.68 -5.22 -7.59
C ASN A 209 -15.57 -6.10 -7.01
N ALA A 210 -15.56 -6.27 -5.70
CA ALA A 210 -14.57 -7.09 -5.01
C ALA A 210 -14.63 -8.57 -5.46
N ARG A 211 -15.84 -9.11 -5.62
CA ARG A 211 -16.05 -10.47 -6.13
C ARG A 211 -15.53 -10.60 -7.56
N ASN A 212 -15.89 -9.68 -8.46
CA ASN A 212 -15.47 -9.72 -9.85
C ASN A 212 -13.94 -9.63 -9.98
N GLU A 213 -13.31 -8.77 -9.19
CA GLU A 213 -11.85 -8.62 -9.13
C GLU A 213 -11.15 -9.95 -8.77
N LEU A 214 -11.68 -10.67 -7.77
CA LEU A 214 -11.14 -11.99 -7.39
C LEU A 214 -11.37 -13.04 -8.49
N LEU A 215 -12.55 -13.08 -9.09
CA LEU A 215 -12.85 -14.02 -10.18
C LEU A 215 -11.92 -13.80 -11.38
N GLU A 216 -11.67 -12.54 -11.75
CA GLU A 216 -10.77 -12.17 -12.83
C GLU A 216 -9.32 -12.55 -12.52
N GLN A 217 -8.82 -12.21 -11.32
CA GLN A 217 -7.45 -12.55 -10.92
C GLN A 217 -7.18 -14.05 -10.93
N PHE A 218 -8.13 -14.87 -10.44
CA PHE A 218 -7.93 -16.30 -10.35
C PHE A 218 -8.42 -17.07 -11.58
N GLY A 219 -9.06 -16.40 -12.55
CA GLY A 219 -9.58 -17.02 -13.76
C GLY A 219 -10.66 -18.08 -13.48
N VAL A 220 -11.51 -17.86 -12.49
CA VAL A 220 -12.57 -18.80 -12.08
C VAL A 220 -13.97 -18.19 -12.22
N VAL A 221 -14.99 -19.04 -12.27
CA VAL A 221 -16.41 -18.61 -12.37
C VAL A 221 -17.11 -18.48 -11.00
N SER A 222 -16.54 -19.10 -9.96
CA SER A 222 -17.06 -19.05 -8.59
C SER A 222 -15.93 -19.13 -7.56
N LEU A 223 -16.21 -18.67 -6.34
CA LEU A 223 -15.26 -18.72 -5.20
C LEU A 223 -15.47 -19.94 -4.30
N GLU A 224 -16.33 -20.89 -4.69
CA GLU A 224 -16.62 -22.11 -3.92
C GLU A 224 -15.35 -22.94 -3.69
N GLY A 225 -14.49 -23.05 -4.71
CA GLY A 225 -13.21 -23.78 -4.62
C GLY A 225 -12.20 -23.18 -3.64
N PHE A 226 -12.39 -21.92 -3.24
CA PHE A 226 -11.58 -21.26 -2.22
C PHE A 226 -12.19 -21.37 -0.82
N GLY A 227 -13.41 -21.90 -0.68
CA GLY A 227 -14.07 -22.09 0.62
C GLY A 227 -14.46 -20.78 1.30
N CYS A 228 -14.76 -19.72 0.55
CA CYS A 228 -15.19 -18.42 1.07
C CYS A 228 -16.47 -17.87 0.41
N SER A 229 -17.18 -18.68 -0.39
CA SER A 229 -18.37 -18.23 -1.13
C SER A 229 -19.47 -17.65 -0.24
N GLU A 230 -19.61 -18.18 0.98
CA GLU A 230 -20.60 -17.75 1.98
C GLU A 230 -20.12 -16.60 2.87
N TRP A 231 -18.95 -16.01 2.57
CA TRP A 231 -18.29 -15.00 3.40
C TRP A 231 -18.24 -13.64 2.69
N PRO A 232 -19.38 -12.94 2.55
CA PRO A 232 -19.46 -11.71 1.75
C PRO A 232 -18.55 -10.60 2.25
N LEU A 233 -18.27 -10.52 3.55
CA LEU A 233 -17.37 -9.52 4.10
C LEU A 233 -15.90 -9.87 3.84
N ALA A 234 -15.56 -11.16 3.91
CA ALA A 234 -14.22 -11.66 3.60
C ALA A 234 -13.89 -11.47 2.11
N ILE A 235 -14.86 -11.74 1.23
CA ILE A 235 -14.79 -11.46 -0.21
C ILE A 235 -14.57 -9.96 -0.44
N THR A 236 -15.37 -9.11 0.23
CA THR A 236 -15.23 -7.65 0.14
C THR A 236 -13.83 -7.17 0.52
N ALA A 237 -13.31 -7.61 1.68
CA ALA A 237 -11.96 -7.24 2.12
C ALA A 237 -10.87 -7.76 1.17
N SER A 238 -11.03 -8.98 0.65
CA SER A 238 -10.06 -9.58 -0.27
C SER A 238 -10.01 -8.86 -1.62
N GLY A 239 -11.16 -8.60 -2.24
CA GLY A 239 -11.20 -7.88 -3.51
C GLY A 239 -10.74 -6.42 -3.36
N ALA A 240 -11.03 -5.78 -2.22
CA ALA A 240 -10.50 -4.46 -1.93
C ALA A 240 -8.97 -4.45 -1.78
N LEU A 241 -8.41 -5.44 -1.06
CA LEU A 241 -6.97 -5.60 -0.94
C LEU A 241 -6.34 -5.79 -2.32
N LEU A 242 -6.88 -6.70 -3.13
CA LEU A 242 -6.37 -6.97 -4.48
C LEU A 242 -6.45 -5.74 -5.39
N SER A 243 -7.54 -4.98 -5.33
CA SER A 243 -7.69 -3.72 -6.07
C SER A 243 -6.63 -2.69 -5.66
N TYR A 244 -6.37 -2.55 -4.35
CA TYR A 244 -5.33 -1.66 -3.82
C TYR A 244 -3.94 -2.09 -4.29
N LEU A 245 -3.65 -3.40 -4.23
CA LEU A 245 -2.39 -3.94 -4.71
C LEU A 245 -2.19 -3.65 -6.21
N ARG A 246 -3.23 -3.79 -7.04
CA ARG A 246 -3.15 -3.44 -8.46
C ARG A 246 -2.95 -1.95 -8.68
N GLU A 247 -3.64 -1.10 -7.92
CA GLU A 247 -3.50 0.36 -8.03
C GLU A 247 -2.08 0.83 -7.67
N THR A 248 -1.46 0.21 -6.66
CA THR A 248 -0.09 0.53 -6.22
C THR A 248 0.97 -0.06 -7.14
N GLN A 249 0.83 -1.31 -7.59
CA GLN A 249 1.80 -1.93 -8.49
C GLN A 249 1.69 -1.46 -9.94
N LYS A 250 0.50 -1.01 -10.37
CA LYS A 250 0.16 -0.59 -11.75
C LYS A 250 0.51 -1.61 -12.85
N HIS A 251 0.73 -2.85 -12.45
CA HIS A 251 1.01 -3.99 -13.29
C HIS A 251 0.21 -5.20 -12.80
N ALA A 252 0.14 -6.24 -13.62
CA ALA A 252 -0.43 -7.51 -13.18
C ALA A 252 0.36 -8.07 -11.98
N ILE A 253 -0.32 -8.79 -11.10
CA ILE A 253 0.28 -9.42 -9.92
C ILE A 253 0.22 -10.94 -10.11
N PRO A 254 1.02 -11.51 -11.03
CA PRO A 254 0.92 -12.91 -11.41
C PRO A 254 1.31 -13.88 -10.30
N GLN A 255 2.00 -13.42 -9.26
CA GLN A 255 2.44 -14.26 -8.14
C GLN A 255 1.30 -14.62 -7.17
N ILE A 256 0.23 -13.82 -7.12
CA ILE A 256 -0.95 -14.12 -6.28
C ILE A 256 -1.85 -15.10 -7.05
N LEU A 257 -1.57 -16.39 -6.92
CA LEU A 257 -2.24 -17.45 -7.69
C LEU A 257 -3.39 -18.14 -6.96
N LYS A 258 -3.50 -17.96 -5.65
CA LYS A 258 -4.50 -18.65 -4.82
C LYS A 258 -4.96 -17.77 -3.67
N LEU A 259 -6.26 -17.80 -3.40
CA LEU A 259 -6.85 -17.33 -2.15
C LEU A 259 -7.06 -18.51 -1.19
N SER A 260 -6.54 -18.42 0.03
CA SER A 260 -6.71 -19.46 1.04
C SER A 260 -7.65 -18.98 2.14
N SER A 261 -8.84 -19.57 2.23
CA SER A 261 -9.75 -19.29 3.34
C SER A 261 -9.32 -20.05 4.59
N TYR A 262 -9.55 -19.46 5.76
CA TYR A 262 -9.30 -20.11 7.05
C TYR A 262 -10.38 -19.74 8.06
N GLN A 263 -10.48 -20.50 9.14
CA GLN A 263 -11.38 -20.21 10.25
C GLN A 263 -10.55 -19.93 11.51
N THR A 264 -10.94 -18.90 12.25
CA THR A 264 -10.29 -18.52 13.51
C THR A 264 -10.51 -19.53 14.64
N SER A 265 -11.53 -20.39 14.53
CA SER A 265 -11.88 -21.43 15.52
C SER A 265 -11.07 -22.73 15.39
N LYS A 266 -10.26 -22.91 14.34
CA LYS A 266 -9.54 -24.17 14.06
C LYS A 266 -8.17 -24.29 14.74
N TYR A 267 -7.72 -23.25 15.42
CA TYR A 267 -6.48 -23.26 16.19
C TYR A 267 -6.81 -23.01 17.66
N MET A 268 -6.04 -23.60 18.58
CA MET A 268 -6.16 -23.31 20.00
C MET A 268 -6.01 -21.80 20.17
N TYR A 269 -7.07 -21.13 20.61
CA TYR A 269 -7.09 -19.70 20.85
C TYR A 269 -6.17 -19.41 22.04
N LEU A 270 -4.95 -18.98 21.73
CA LEU A 270 -4.06 -18.36 22.71
C LEU A 270 -4.26 -16.88 22.58
N ASP A 271 -4.92 -16.28 23.56
CA ASP A 271 -5.07 -14.83 23.61
C ASP A 271 -3.69 -14.13 23.60
N SER A 272 -3.66 -12.86 23.21
CA SER A 272 -2.40 -12.09 23.12
C SER A 272 -1.61 -12.06 24.44
N SER A 273 -2.28 -12.12 25.59
CA SER A 273 -1.60 -12.14 26.91
C SER A 273 -0.89 -13.47 27.11
N THR A 274 -1.53 -14.56 26.71
CA THR A 274 -0.97 -15.90 26.73
C THR A 274 0.24 -16.03 25.80
N ARG A 275 0.20 -15.47 24.58
CA ARG A 275 1.39 -15.44 23.69
C ARG A 275 2.55 -14.64 24.26
N ARG A 276 2.29 -13.42 24.73
CA ARG A 276 3.32 -12.57 25.37
C ARG A 276 3.97 -13.26 26.57
N ASN A 277 3.18 -13.96 27.38
CA ASN A 277 3.68 -14.68 28.56
C ASN A 277 4.42 -15.98 28.19
N LEU A 278 4.22 -16.50 26.98
CA LEU A 278 4.88 -17.69 26.46
C LEU A 278 6.08 -17.38 25.54
N GLU A 279 6.39 -16.09 25.30
CA GLU A 279 7.48 -15.62 24.41
C GLU A 279 7.45 -16.28 23.00
N LEU A 280 6.24 -16.47 22.45
CA LEU A 280 5.97 -16.98 21.10
C LEU A 280 5.80 -15.83 20.10
#